data_AF-A0A968MH72-F1
#
_entry.id   AF-A0A968MH72-F1
#
_cell.length_a   1.000
_cell.length_b   1.000
_cell.length_c   1.000
_cell.angle_alpha   90.00
_cell.angle_beta   90.00
_cell.angle_gamma   90.00
#
_symmetry.space_group_name_H-M   'P 1'
#
loop_
_entity.id
_entity.type
_entity.pdbx_description
1 polymer ?
#
loop_
_entity_poly.entity_id
_entity_poly.type
_entity_poly.pdbx_seq_one_letter_code
_entity_poly.pdbx_strand_id
1 'polypeptide(L)'
;MKFSFDSVNQGDVNLIPKNNGLFLKAGFPIPVTNMTDQSVKMIPAGNEQIFYPMTVHNFNNQLAVLRKYLPSGKLAAIPTQTPVEKEQENEALRFEISDERGSKEIFLYGKKNQTKKSASTELNGKKISVSYGTKQLQLPFSIHLQDFILERYPGSNSPSWYESKVQVIDKENTFSQRIYMNNILKYKGYRFYQASYDSDEKGTVLSVNYDWAGTLISYLGYLFMALGMILSIFNPKSRFKHLLKESSNVHKAKKALILSIVFIVFALPGVKSQSIPIVDKKHAESFGELLIQDNGGRIKPINSYSSEILRKISRKTTFENLTSDQVLLSMIINPEIWQHQPLIKVSHEGINNVLGIQGKRVPFAAFFSKTTQEYILFPYANTANEKKPANRSKFDTEVIRTDERLNVFLYDLYGRIAENFSA
;
A
#
# COMPACT_ATOMS: atom_id res chain seq x y z
N MET A 1 -11.13 33.04 26.23
CA MET A 1 -11.18 32.53 27.59
C MET A 1 -9.91 31.75 27.88
N LYS A 2 -9.11 32.18 28.85
CA LYS A 2 -7.87 31.49 29.24
C LYS A 2 -8.07 30.78 30.58
N PHE A 3 -7.84 29.47 30.57
CA PHE A 3 -7.77 28.65 31.78
C PHE A 3 -6.33 28.66 32.29
N SER A 4 -6.16 28.90 33.59
CA SER A 4 -4.88 28.74 34.27
C SER A 4 -4.98 27.63 35.32
N PHE A 5 -3.91 26.88 35.50
CA PHE A 5 -3.80 25.82 36.49
C PHE A 5 -2.59 26.10 37.36
N ASP A 6 -2.81 26.25 38.67
CA ASP A 6 -1.76 26.50 39.67
C ASP A 6 -0.78 27.64 39.30
N SER A 7 -1.31 28.73 38.73
CA SER A 7 -0.51 29.87 38.28
C SER A 7 -0.92 31.16 39.00
N VAL A 8 0.08 31.99 39.35
CA VAL A 8 -0.12 33.30 40.01
C VAL A 8 -0.76 34.33 39.06
N ASN A 9 -0.65 34.12 37.74
CA ASN A 9 -1.26 34.99 36.74
C ASN A 9 -2.77 34.72 36.64
N GLN A 10 -3.57 35.75 36.85
CA GLN A 10 -5.04 35.68 36.76
C GLN A 10 -5.47 35.39 35.31
N GLY A 11 -5.70 34.12 34.98
CA GLY A 11 -6.53 33.75 33.85
C GLY A 11 -7.99 34.11 34.11
N ASP A 12 -8.82 34.14 33.06
CA ASP A 12 -10.27 34.38 33.18
C ASP A 12 -10.94 33.34 34.10
N VAL A 13 -10.39 32.12 34.10
CA VAL A 13 -10.75 31.00 34.96
C VAL A 13 -9.48 30.35 35.53
N ASN A 14 -9.38 30.29 36.86
CA ASN A 14 -8.24 29.74 37.58
C ASN A 14 -8.64 28.48 38.34
N LEU A 15 -7.87 27.41 38.13
CA LEU A 15 -7.99 26.13 38.82
C LEU A 15 -6.86 26.01 39.84
N ILE A 16 -7.22 25.98 41.13
CA ILE A 16 -6.28 26.04 42.24
C ILE A 16 -6.32 24.70 42.99
N PRO A 17 -5.24 23.90 42.95
CA PRO A 17 -5.15 22.69 43.75
C PRO A 17 -4.95 23.08 45.23
N LYS A 18 -5.83 22.61 46.12
CA LYS A 18 -5.64 22.71 47.58
C LYS A 18 -5.73 21.30 48.20
N ASN A 19 -5.27 21.15 49.45
CA ASN A 19 -5.20 19.86 50.16
C ASN A 19 -6.53 19.05 50.19
N ASN A 20 -7.68 19.70 49.96
CA ASN A 20 -9.00 19.08 50.03
C ASN A 20 -9.76 19.03 48.69
N GLY A 21 -9.10 19.32 47.55
CA GLY A 21 -9.72 19.25 46.22
C GLY A 21 -9.23 20.31 45.24
N LEU A 22 -9.81 20.30 44.03
CA LEU A 22 -9.56 21.31 43.01
C LEU A 22 -10.56 22.44 43.19
N PHE A 23 -10.08 23.67 43.36
CA PHE A 23 -10.92 24.86 43.49
C PHE A 23 -10.98 25.61 42.17
N LEU A 24 -12.12 26.21 41.90
CA LEU A 24 -12.41 27.02 40.72
C LEU A 24 -12.67 28.46 41.15
N LYS A 25 -12.01 29.41 40.48
CA LYS A 25 -12.20 30.85 40.64
C LYS A 25 -12.26 31.50 39.28
N ALA A 26 -13.31 32.25 38.97
CA ALA A 26 -13.42 32.97 37.71
C ALA A 26 -13.80 34.44 37.94
N GLY A 27 -13.41 35.30 37.01
CA GLY A 27 -13.74 36.73 37.03
C GLY A 27 -15.19 37.05 36.65
N PHE A 28 -16.01 36.04 36.34
CA PHE A 28 -17.39 36.18 35.86
C PHE A 28 -18.29 35.11 36.49
N PRO A 29 -19.61 35.31 36.55
CA PRO A 29 -20.53 34.35 37.13
C PRO A 29 -20.63 33.08 36.27
N ILE A 30 -20.63 31.91 36.92
CA ILE A 30 -20.68 30.61 36.25
C ILE A 30 -21.97 29.88 36.62
N PRO A 31 -22.87 29.61 35.66
CA PRO A 31 -23.96 28.66 35.85
C PRO A 31 -23.38 27.25 35.97
N VAL A 32 -23.76 26.56 37.05
CA VAL A 32 -23.39 25.17 37.30
C VAL A 32 -24.65 24.34 37.38
N THR A 33 -24.79 23.40 36.45
CA THR A 33 -25.89 22.44 36.44
C THR A 33 -25.41 21.12 37.06
N ASN A 34 -26.09 20.66 38.10
CA ASN A 34 -25.83 19.34 38.67
C ASN A 34 -26.45 18.27 37.76
N MET A 35 -25.65 17.28 37.35
CA MET A 35 -26.08 16.28 36.36
C MET A 35 -27.10 15.29 36.93
N THR A 36 -27.20 15.16 38.26
CA THR A 36 -28.09 14.19 38.92
C THR A 36 -29.51 14.72 39.09
N ASP A 37 -29.66 15.96 39.55
CA ASP A 37 -30.96 16.58 39.87
C ASP A 37 -31.36 17.70 38.90
N GLN A 38 -30.52 18.01 37.91
CA GLN A 38 -30.68 19.10 36.93
C GLN A 38 -30.82 20.50 37.54
N SER A 39 -30.54 20.66 38.85
CA SER A 39 -30.59 21.95 39.52
C SER A 39 -29.47 22.86 38.99
N VAL A 40 -29.79 24.14 38.80
CA VAL A 40 -28.84 25.16 38.35
C VAL A 40 -28.48 26.05 39.52
N LYS A 41 -27.19 26.08 39.87
CA LYS A 41 -26.63 26.97 40.87
C LYS A 41 -25.68 27.96 40.21
N MET A 42 -25.80 29.24 40.55
CA MET A 42 -24.91 30.28 40.05
C MET A 42 -23.74 30.45 41.01
N ILE A 43 -22.51 30.34 40.50
CA ILE A 43 -21.28 30.71 41.22
C ILE A 43 -21.00 32.20 40.93
N PRO A 44 -20.99 33.08 41.94
CA PRO A 44 -20.68 34.50 41.74
C PRO A 44 -19.24 34.71 41.28
N ALA A 45 -19.00 35.78 40.52
CA ALA A 45 -17.66 36.21 40.12
C ALA A 45 -16.75 36.43 41.33
N GLY A 46 -15.50 35.97 41.25
CA GLY A 46 -14.47 36.15 42.28
C GLY A 46 -14.54 35.16 43.45
N ASN A 47 -15.63 34.42 43.62
CA ASN A 47 -15.75 33.42 44.67
C ASN A 47 -14.99 32.13 44.33
N GLU A 48 -14.28 31.61 45.33
CA GLU A 48 -13.61 30.31 45.25
C GLU A 48 -14.58 29.21 45.67
N GLN A 49 -14.85 28.27 44.78
CA GLN A 49 -15.70 27.12 45.06
C GLN A 49 -15.00 25.82 44.66
N ILE A 50 -15.32 24.73 45.35
CA ILE A 50 -14.84 23.39 44.98
C ILE A 50 -15.39 23.03 43.60
N PHE A 51 -14.50 22.60 42.71
CA PHE A 51 -14.83 22.12 41.38
C PHE A 51 -15.31 20.67 41.49
N TYR A 52 -16.62 20.48 41.62
CA TYR A 52 -17.19 19.16 41.84
C TYR A 52 -17.22 18.34 40.54
N PRO A 53 -16.89 17.02 40.59
CA PRO A 53 -17.18 16.13 39.48
C PRO A 53 -18.70 15.99 39.29
N MET A 54 -19.13 15.52 38.11
CA MET A 54 -20.55 15.35 37.76
C MET A 54 -21.39 16.65 37.78
N THR A 55 -20.74 17.80 37.61
CA THR A 55 -21.43 19.08 37.44
C THR A 55 -20.94 19.77 36.16
N VAL A 56 -21.90 20.30 35.38
CA VAL A 56 -21.63 21.00 34.13
C VAL A 56 -21.45 22.47 34.43
N HIS A 57 -20.25 22.99 34.16
CA HIS A 57 -19.95 24.41 34.33
C HIS A 57 -20.01 25.09 32.96
N ASN A 58 -20.83 26.12 32.85
CA ASN A 58 -20.94 26.92 31.63
C ASN A 58 -20.06 28.17 31.73
N PHE A 59 -18.94 28.15 31.03
CA PHE A 59 -18.05 29.30 30.95
C PHE A 59 -18.32 30.06 29.64
N ASN A 60 -19.27 31.01 29.65
CA ASN A 60 -19.64 31.83 28.48
C ASN A 60 -19.75 31.02 27.16
N ASN A 61 -20.66 30.05 27.12
CA ASN A 61 -20.91 29.08 26.03
C ASN A 61 -19.88 27.96 25.86
N GLN A 62 -18.92 27.82 26.77
CA GLN A 62 -18.06 26.63 26.84
C GLN A 62 -18.48 25.74 28.01
N LEU A 63 -19.07 24.59 27.71
CA LEU A 63 -19.43 23.60 28.71
C LEU A 63 -18.24 22.72 29.06
N ALA A 64 -17.91 22.64 30.35
CA ALA A 64 -16.88 21.73 30.84
C ALA A 64 -17.36 20.95 32.06
N VAL A 65 -16.90 19.70 32.14
CA VAL A 65 -17.21 18.78 33.24
C VAL A 65 -15.91 18.20 33.77
N LEU A 66 -15.69 18.31 35.08
CA LEU A 66 -14.63 17.58 35.73
C LEU A 66 -15.02 16.10 35.83
N ARG A 67 -14.32 15.24 35.09
CA ARG A 67 -14.55 13.79 35.17
C ARG A 67 -13.97 13.19 36.44
N LYS A 68 -12.70 13.50 36.72
CA LYS A 68 -11.95 13.03 37.88
C LYS A 68 -10.78 13.98 38.13
N TYR A 69 -10.56 14.35 39.39
CA TYR A 69 -9.35 15.05 39.81
C TYR A 69 -8.38 14.04 40.43
N LEU A 70 -7.15 14.04 39.95
CA LEU A 70 -6.05 13.22 40.47
C LEU A 70 -5.00 14.19 41.03
N PRO A 71 -4.82 14.29 42.35
CA PRO A 71 -3.91 15.26 42.97
C PRO A 71 -2.43 14.95 42.66
N SER A 72 -2.12 13.69 42.43
CA SER A 72 -0.85 13.26 41.86
C SER A 72 -1.08 12.05 40.96
N GLY A 73 -0.26 11.91 39.94
CA GLY A 73 -0.33 10.80 39.00
C GLY A 73 0.94 10.71 38.18
N LYS A 74 1.31 9.49 37.80
CA LYS A 74 2.34 9.25 36.78
C LYS A 74 1.63 8.66 35.57
N LEU A 75 1.94 9.19 34.39
CA LEU A 75 1.51 8.56 33.15
C LEU A 75 2.28 7.24 33.01
N ALA A 76 1.55 6.14 32.90
CA ALA A 76 2.09 4.81 32.68
C ALA A 76 1.34 4.17 31.51
N ALA A 77 2.07 3.45 30.66
CA ALA A 77 1.47 2.66 29.60
C ALA A 77 0.99 1.32 30.16
N ILE A 78 -0.25 0.94 29.85
CA ILE A 78 -0.84 -0.33 30.27
C ILE A 78 -0.92 -1.22 29.03
N PRO A 79 -0.50 -2.51 29.10
CA PRO A 79 -0.63 -3.43 27.98
C PRO A 79 -2.11 -3.72 27.70
N THR A 80 -2.55 -3.47 26.47
CA THR A 80 -3.90 -3.82 26.01
C THR A 80 -3.90 -5.26 25.49
N GLN A 81 -4.82 -6.09 25.99
CA GLN A 81 -4.93 -7.51 25.60
C GLN A 81 -5.56 -7.70 24.20
N THR A 82 -6.34 -6.73 23.74
CA THR A 82 -6.94 -6.72 22.41
C THR A 82 -6.13 -5.79 21.48
N PRO A 83 -5.64 -6.27 20.32
CA PRO A 83 -5.08 -5.39 19.31
C PRO A 83 -6.20 -4.47 18.81
N VAL A 84 -6.21 -3.21 19.24
CA VAL A 84 -7.14 -2.22 18.70
C VAL A 84 -6.52 -1.76 17.38
N GLU A 85 -7.13 -2.13 16.24
CA GLU A 85 -6.73 -1.73 14.88
C GLU A 85 -6.98 -0.23 14.60
N LYS A 86 -6.82 0.65 15.59
CA LYS A 86 -6.90 2.09 15.38
C LYS A 86 -5.48 2.63 15.29
N GLU A 87 -5.08 3.03 14.09
CA GLU A 87 -3.79 3.64 13.72
C GLU A 87 -3.39 4.91 14.52
N GLN A 88 -4.19 5.32 15.52
CA GLN A 88 -4.07 6.61 16.18
C GLN A 88 -3.38 6.58 17.56
N GLU A 89 -3.23 5.42 18.22
CA GLU A 89 -2.61 5.37 19.55
C GLU A 89 -1.07 5.28 19.50
N ASN A 90 -0.41 5.97 20.42
CA ASN A 90 1.05 5.90 20.58
C ASN A 90 1.42 4.56 21.23
N GLU A 91 2.32 3.80 20.60
CA GLU A 91 2.94 2.65 21.22
C GLU A 91 3.88 3.11 22.34
N ALA A 92 4.09 2.27 23.36
CA ALA A 92 4.99 2.59 24.45
C ALA A 92 5.90 1.40 24.77
N LEU A 93 7.19 1.68 24.92
CA LEU A 93 8.15 0.72 25.44
C LEU A 93 8.42 1.01 26.91
N ARG A 94 8.24 -0.01 27.75
CA ARG A 94 8.58 0.04 29.18
C ARG A 94 9.98 -0.53 29.38
N PHE A 95 10.87 0.26 29.96
CA PHE A 95 12.19 -0.19 30.39
C PHE A 95 12.26 -0.09 31.92
N GLU A 96 12.77 -1.14 32.54
CA GLU A 96 13.14 -1.13 33.95
C GLU A 96 14.66 -0.98 34.03
N ILE A 97 15.13 0.07 34.70
CA ILE A 97 16.55 0.33 34.92
C ILE A 97 16.83 0.05 36.39
N SER A 98 17.62 -0.97 36.66
CA SER A 98 18.04 -1.36 38.01
C SER A 98 19.52 -1.07 38.23
N ASP A 99 19.85 -0.67 39.45
CA ASP A 99 21.19 -0.60 40.02
C ASP A 99 21.16 -1.29 41.39
N GLU A 100 22.31 -1.58 42.00
CA GLU A 100 22.41 -2.30 43.28
C GLU A 100 21.62 -1.64 44.44
N ARG A 101 21.23 -0.37 44.29
CA ARG A 101 20.53 0.44 45.30
C ARG A 101 19.07 0.75 44.95
N GLY A 102 18.53 0.23 43.84
CA GLY A 102 17.11 0.38 43.48
C GLY A 102 16.81 0.30 41.99
N SER A 103 15.53 0.12 41.64
CA SER A 103 15.04 0.12 40.26
C SER A 103 14.12 1.31 39.96
N LYS A 104 14.10 1.73 38.70
CA LYS A 104 13.23 2.81 38.21
C LYS A 104 12.73 2.51 36.81
N GLU A 105 11.42 2.69 36.62
CA GLU A 105 10.79 2.51 35.32
C GLU A 105 10.89 3.77 34.46
N ILE A 106 11.06 3.57 33.15
CA ILE A 106 10.99 4.62 32.14
C ILE A 106 10.12 4.16 30.97
N PHE A 107 9.22 5.04 30.54
CA PHE A 107 8.32 4.79 29.41
C PHE A 107 8.76 5.62 28.21
N LEU A 108 8.92 4.96 27.06
CA LEU A 108 9.21 5.57 25.78
C LEU A 108 7.98 5.49 24.89
N TYR A 109 7.24 6.60 24.78
CA TYR A 109 6.04 6.70 23.94
C TYR A 109 6.42 7.07 22.50
N GLY A 110 6.14 6.22 21.51
CA GLY A 110 6.52 6.40 20.11
C GLY A 110 5.49 5.88 19.11
N LYS A 111 5.76 6.09 17.83
CA LYS A 111 5.07 5.43 16.71
C LYS A 111 6.11 4.77 15.82
N LYS A 112 5.73 3.72 15.10
CA LYS A 112 6.55 3.09 14.07
C LYS A 112 7.07 4.17 13.09
N ASN A 113 8.37 4.17 12.82
CA ASN A 113 9.10 5.13 11.95
C ASN A 113 9.34 6.56 12.48
N GLN A 114 9.09 6.88 13.75
CA GLN A 114 9.55 8.16 14.31
C GLN A 114 11.07 8.14 14.57
N THR A 115 11.75 9.23 14.23
CA THR A 115 13.17 9.42 14.53
C THR A 115 13.37 9.49 16.04
N LYS A 116 14.25 8.62 16.54
CA LYS A 116 14.84 8.57 17.90
C LYS A 116 14.08 9.37 18.97
N LYS A 117 13.25 8.69 19.77
CA LYS A 117 12.73 9.28 21.01
C LYS A 117 13.60 8.91 22.18
N SER A 118 13.94 9.90 22.98
CA SER A 118 14.71 9.73 24.21
C SER A 118 13.86 10.09 25.42
N ALA A 119 13.93 9.25 26.43
CA ALA A 119 13.48 9.57 27.78
C ALA A 119 14.71 9.57 28.67
N SER A 120 14.73 10.45 29.66
CA SER A 120 15.79 10.51 30.65
C SER A 120 15.25 10.36 32.05
N THR A 121 15.97 9.64 32.88
CA THR A 121 15.68 9.47 34.30
C THR A 121 16.96 9.60 35.11
N GLU A 122 16.85 10.12 36.32
CA GLU A 122 17.97 10.13 37.25
C GLU A 122 17.85 8.97 38.23
N LEU A 123 18.93 8.22 38.39
CA LEU A 123 19.07 7.13 39.35
C LEU A 123 20.45 7.27 40.01
N ASN A 124 20.49 7.35 41.35
CA ASN A 124 21.72 7.44 42.13
C ASN A 124 22.68 8.58 41.70
N GLY A 125 22.13 9.75 41.35
CA GLY A 125 22.90 10.92 40.89
C GLY A 125 23.46 10.79 39.46
N LYS A 126 23.10 9.72 38.73
CA LYS A 126 23.45 9.54 37.32
C LYS A 126 22.22 9.79 36.45
N LYS A 127 22.36 10.68 35.46
CA LYS A 127 21.34 10.93 34.45
C LYS A 127 21.44 9.87 33.36
N ILE A 128 20.48 8.96 33.33
CA ILE A 128 20.38 7.87 32.36
C ILE A 128 19.41 8.30 31.26
N SER A 129 19.81 8.18 30.00
CA SER A 129 18.93 8.42 28.85
C SER A 129 18.80 7.15 28.02
N VAL A 130 17.56 6.73 27.80
CA VAL A 130 17.22 5.61 26.91
C VAL A 130 16.62 6.18 25.65
N SER A 131 17.10 5.72 24.51
CA SER A 131 16.54 6.10 23.21
C SER A 131 16.24 4.89 22.34
N TYR A 132 15.07 4.88 21.72
CA TYR A 132 14.65 3.85 20.78
C TYR A 132 14.25 4.48 19.45
N GLY A 133 14.67 3.87 18.35
CA GLY A 133 14.38 4.35 17.00
C GLY A 133 15.35 3.79 15.97
N THR A 134 15.16 4.17 14.71
CA THR A 134 16.04 3.78 13.61
C THR A 134 17.43 4.41 13.77
N LYS A 135 18.48 3.60 13.60
CA LYS A 135 19.86 4.10 13.53
C LYS A 135 20.01 4.93 12.25
N GLN A 136 20.33 6.21 12.40
CA GLN A 136 20.65 7.06 11.26
C GLN A 136 22.08 6.78 10.81
N LEU A 137 22.23 6.52 9.51
CA LEU A 137 23.53 6.35 8.86
C LEU A 137 23.72 7.51 7.90
N GLN A 138 24.82 8.23 8.06
CA GLN A 138 25.14 9.34 7.19
C GLN A 138 25.81 8.83 5.90
N LEU A 139 25.33 9.32 4.76
CA LEU A 139 25.93 9.00 3.46
C LEU A 139 27.18 9.88 3.23
N PRO A 140 28.21 9.37 2.53
CA PRO A 140 29.41 10.14 2.23
C PRO A 140 29.23 11.19 1.10
N PHE A 141 28.02 11.30 0.54
CA PHE A 141 27.62 12.24 -0.51
C PHE A 141 26.16 12.66 -0.26
N SER A 142 25.69 13.69 -0.96
CA SER A 142 24.31 14.16 -0.89
C SER A 142 23.53 13.81 -2.16
N ILE A 143 22.22 13.63 -2.02
CA ILE A 143 21.30 13.44 -3.14
C ILE A 143 20.26 14.55 -3.05
N HIS A 144 20.06 15.24 -4.16
CA HIS A 144 19.03 16.25 -4.31
C HIS A 144 17.97 15.76 -5.31
N LEU A 145 16.70 15.77 -4.91
CA LEU A 145 15.58 15.50 -5.82
C LEU A 145 15.33 16.75 -6.65
N GLN A 146 15.61 16.68 -7.95
CA GLN A 146 15.35 17.78 -8.87
C GLN A 146 13.86 17.83 -9.27
N ASP A 147 13.28 16.65 -9.54
CA ASP A 147 11.92 16.54 -10.06
C ASP A 147 11.39 15.13 -9.81
N PHE A 148 10.09 15.01 -9.54
CA PHE A 148 9.39 13.74 -9.41
C PHE A 148 8.23 13.72 -10.40
N ILE A 149 8.23 12.73 -11.29
CA ILE A 149 7.21 12.58 -12.33
C ILE A 149 6.40 11.33 -12.01
N LEU A 150 5.08 11.50 -11.97
CA LEU A 150 4.14 10.42 -11.76
C LEU A 150 3.08 10.44 -12.86
N GLU A 151 3.12 9.44 -13.73
CA GLU A 151 2.09 9.17 -14.72
C GLU A 151 1.01 8.27 -14.15
N ARG A 152 -0.23 8.47 -14.62
CA ARG A 152 -1.40 7.74 -14.18
C ARG A 152 -2.12 7.10 -15.34
N TYR A 153 -2.89 6.06 -15.03
CA TYR A 153 -3.86 5.55 -15.99
C TYR A 153 -4.94 6.61 -16.25
N PRO A 154 -5.32 6.86 -17.53
CA PRO A 154 -6.37 7.81 -17.86
C PRO A 154 -7.67 7.51 -17.11
N GLY A 155 -8.28 8.52 -16.49
CA GLY A 155 -9.52 8.37 -15.73
C GLY A 155 -9.36 7.69 -14.35
N SER A 156 -8.12 7.46 -13.88
CA SER A 156 -7.83 6.87 -12.58
C SER A 156 -6.72 7.65 -11.86
N ASN A 157 -6.74 7.61 -10.51
CA ASN A 157 -5.65 8.14 -9.70
C ASN A 157 -4.49 7.15 -9.53
N SER A 158 -4.60 5.95 -10.10
CA SER A 158 -3.61 4.90 -9.96
C SER A 158 -2.34 5.18 -10.75
N PRO A 159 -1.15 5.04 -10.13
CA PRO A 159 0.13 5.29 -10.76
C PRO A 159 0.39 4.24 -11.86
N SER A 160 0.63 4.67 -13.10
CA SER A 160 1.09 3.80 -14.19
C SER A 160 2.61 3.68 -14.19
N TRP A 161 3.30 4.80 -13.95
CA TRP A 161 4.75 4.92 -13.92
C TRP A 161 5.13 6.07 -12.99
N TYR A 162 6.22 5.91 -12.22
CA TYR A 162 6.84 7.05 -11.55
C TYR A 162 8.36 7.02 -11.70
N GLU A 163 8.95 8.21 -11.91
CA GLU A 163 10.39 8.44 -11.97
C GLU A 163 10.83 9.60 -11.08
N SER A 164 12.02 9.47 -10.50
CA SER A 164 12.68 10.55 -9.77
C SER A 164 13.92 11.00 -10.52
N LYS A 165 14.01 12.28 -10.88
CA LYS A 165 15.25 12.89 -11.36
C LYS A 165 16.05 13.36 -10.16
N VAL A 166 17.19 12.72 -9.94
CA VAL A 166 18.04 13.02 -8.79
C VAL A 166 19.40 13.54 -9.25
N GLN A 167 19.96 14.46 -8.49
CA GLN A 167 21.32 14.94 -8.64
C GLN A 167 22.16 14.39 -7.48
N VAL A 168 23.19 13.64 -7.81
CA VAL A 168 24.20 13.19 -6.86
C VAL A 168 25.23 14.31 -6.73
N ILE A 169 25.42 14.79 -5.50
CA ILE A 169 26.34 15.87 -5.17
C ILE A 169 27.42 15.28 -4.27
N ASP A 170 28.61 15.13 -4.82
CA ASP A 170 29.83 14.76 -4.11
C ASP A 170 30.91 15.81 -4.36
N LYS A 171 31.91 15.91 -3.47
CA LYS A 171 32.97 16.94 -3.52
C LYS A 171 33.73 16.96 -4.85
N GLU A 172 33.85 15.81 -5.50
CA GLU A 172 34.62 15.63 -6.74
C GLU A 172 33.74 15.49 -7.98
N ASN A 173 32.49 15.07 -7.83
CA ASN A 173 31.62 14.73 -8.96
C ASN A 173 30.17 15.10 -8.64
N THR A 174 29.56 15.89 -9.52
CA THR A 174 28.13 16.18 -9.48
C THR A 174 27.50 15.78 -10.81
N PHE A 175 26.50 14.91 -10.77
CA PHE A 175 25.80 14.45 -11.97
C PHE A 175 24.33 14.16 -11.68
N SER A 176 23.50 14.27 -12.71
CA SER A 176 22.08 13.94 -12.65
C SER A 176 21.82 12.55 -13.21
N GLN A 177 20.94 11.80 -12.56
CA GLN A 177 20.48 10.49 -13.00
C GLN A 177 18.98 10.34 -12.71
N ARG A 178 18.29 9.56 -13.54
CA ARG A 178 16.89 9.20 -13.30
C ARG A 178 16.82 7.84 -12.60
N ILE A 179 15.97 7.74 -11.59
CA ILE A 179 15.66 6.48 -10.89
C ILE A 179 14.19 6.15 -11.17
N TYR A 180 13.94 4.97 -11.72
CA TYR A 180 12.60 4.45 -12.00
C TYR A 180 12.59 2.93 -11.95
N MET A 181 11.45 2.30 -12.23
CA MET A 181 11.34 0.83 -12.20
C MET A 181 12.37 0.18 -13.15
N ASN A 182 13.19 -0.71 -12.60
CA ASN A 182 14.30 -1.40 -13.29
C ASN A 182 15.50 -0.52 -13.69
N ASN A 183 15.52 0.77 -13.33
CA ASN A 183 16.70 1.63 -13.49
C ASN A 183 17.11 2.26 -12.15
N ILE A 184 18.22 1.79 -11.61
CA ILE A 184 18.67 2.12 -10.24
C ILE A 184 19.92 3.00 -10.28
N LEU A 185 20.00 3.94 -9.35
CA LEU A 185 21.23 4.71 -9.14
C LEU A 185 22.23 3.86 -8.37
N LYS A 186 23.41 3.68 -8.95
CA LYS A 186 24.55 2.97 -8.34
C LYS A 186 25.69 3.96 -8.17
N TYR A 187 26.09 4.23 -6.93
CA TYR A 187 27.18 5.17 -6.65
C TYR A 187 27.95 4.79 -5.39
N LYS A 188 29.30 4.72 -5.46
CA LYS A 188 30.20 4.34 -4.35
C LYS A 188 29.77 3.10 -3.55
N GLY A 189 29.24 2.07 -4.24
CA GLY A 189 28.76 0.83 -3.62
C GLY A 189 27.33 0.90 -3.05
N TYR A 190 26.71 2.06 -3.03
CA TYR A 190 25.30 2.24 -2.69
C TYR A 190 24.40 2.03 -3.91
N ARG A 191 23.23 1.44 -3.67
CA ARG A 191 22.18 1.26 -4.65
C ARG A 191 20.90 1.88 -4.16
N PHE A 192 20.38 2.82 -4.93
CA PHE A 192 19.13 3.51 -4.65
C PHE A 192 18.05 2.98 -5.58
N TYR A 193 17.02 2.43 -4.95
CA TYR A 193 15.82 1.94 -5.61
C TYR A 193 14.68 2.90 -5.32
N GLN A 194 13.88 3.18 -6.34
CA GLN A 194 12.61 3.87 -6.14
C GLN A 194 11.69 2.96 -5.32
N ALA A 195 11.32 3.36 -4.10
CA ALA A 195 10.52 2.54 -3.20
C ALA A 195 9.09 3.05 -3.05
N SER A 196 8.90 4.35 -2.83
CA SER A 196 7.59 5.00 -2.83
C SER A 196 7.75 6.50 -3.11
N TYR A 197 6.69 7.26 -2.93
CA TYR A 197 6.67 8.71 -3.01
C TYR A 197 5.87 9.26 -1.82
N ASP A 198 5.98 10.56 -1.57
CA ASP A 198 5.26 11.23 -0.49
C ASP A 198 3.81 11.50 -0.89
N SER A 199 2.90 11.57 0.09
CA SER A 199 1.46 11.75 -0.13
C SER A 199 1.10 13.08 -0.81
N ASP A 200 2.01 14.06 -0.77
CA ASP A 200 1.86 15.35 -1.46
C ASP A 200 2.35 15.30 -2.92
N GLU A 201 2.81 14.14 -3.39
CA GLU A 201 3.34 13.87 -4.73
C GLU A 201 4.56 14.74 -5.12
N LYS A 202 5.22 15.38 -4.14
CA LYS A 202 6.39 16.23 -4.38
C LYS A 202 7.70 15.61 -3.91
N GLY A 203 7.62 14.50 -3.20
CA GLY A 203 8.77 13.82 -2.62
C GLY A 203 8.89 12.38 -3.07
N THR A 204 10.12 11.87 -3.04
CA THR A 204 10.45 10.49 -3.36
C THR A 204 11.03 9.78 -2.14
N VAL A 205 10.65 8.52 -1.95
CA VAL A 205 11.24 7.65 -0.94
C VAL A 205 12.09 6.62 -1.65
N LEU A 206 13.40 6.72 -1.42
CA LEU A 206 14.37 5.78 -1.96
C LEU A 206 14.71 4.70 -0.93
N SER A 207 14.79 3.46 -1.37
CA SER A 207 15.39 2.36 -0.61
C SER A 207 16.87 2.29 -0.94
N VAL A 208 17.71 2.23 0.10
CA VAL A 208 19.17 2.26 -0.01
C VAL A 208 19.74 0.93 0.44
N ASN A 209 20.51 0.27 -0.43
CA ASN A 209 21.30 -0.91 -0.09
C ASN A 209 22.78 -0.64 -0.27
N TYR A 210 23.60 -1.08 0.69
CA TYR A 210 25.06 -1.05 0.63
C TYR A 210 25.59 -2.47 0.85
N ASP A 211 25.80 -3.20 -0.24
CA ASP A 211 26.33 -4.56 -0.20
C ASP A 211 27.11 -4.88 -1.48
N TRP A 212 28.39 -4.51 -1.48
CA TRP A 212 29.29 -4.76 -2.60
C TRP A 212 29.72 -6.23 -2.67
N ALA A 213 30.09 -6.83 -1.52
CA ALA A 213 30.63 -8.17 -1.42
C ALA A 213 29.56 -9.24 -1.65
N GLY A 214 28.41 -9.15 -0.98
CA GLY A 214 27.31 -10.08 -1.15
C GLY A 214 26.73 -10.05 -2.56
N THR A 215 26.76 -8.88 -3.22
CA THR A 215 26.44 -8.86 -4.65
C THR A 215 27.45 -9.65 -5.47
N LEU A 216 28.75 -9.42 -5.29
CA LEU A 216 29.78 -10.10 -6.09
C LEU A 216 29.67 -11.63 -5.95
N ILE A 217 29.48 -12.10 -4.72
CA ILE A 217 29.30 -13.52 -4.40
C ILE A 217 28.05 -14.10 -5.09
N SER A 218 26.93 -13.36 -5.05
CA SER A 218 25.69 -13.79 -5.73
C SER A 218 25.86 -13.91 -7.24
N TYR A 219 26.53 -12.93 -7.86
CA TYR A 219 26.80 -12.94 -9.30
C TYR A 219 27.76 -14.06 -9.69
N LEU A 220 28.76 -14.36 -8.87
CA LEU A 220 29.67 -15.49 -9.06
C LEU A 220 28.92 -16.84 -8.96
N GLY A 221 27.94 -16.94 -8.05
CA GLY A 221 27.03 -18.09 -7.98
C GLY A 221 26.17 -18.24 -9.24
N TYR A 222 25.59 -17.16 -9.75
CA TYR A 222 24.85 -17.17 -11.03
C TYR A 222 25.74 -17.56 -12.21
N LEU A 223 26.99 -17.08 -12.24
CA LEU A 223 27.98 -17.47 -13.24
C LEU A 223 28.26 -18.97 -13.19
N PHE A 224 28.49 -19.54 -12.01
CA PHE A 224 28.70 -20.98 -11.87
C PHE A 224 27.47 -21.82 -12.22
N MET A 225 26.26 -21.34 -11.91
CA MET A 225 25.03 -22.01 -12.37
C MET A 225 24.89 -21.99 -13.89
N ALA A 226 25.16 -20.85 -14.54
CA ALA A 226 25.15 -20.75 -15.99
C ALA A 226 26.21 -21.67 -16.62
N LEU A 227 27.42 -21.69 -16.06
CA LEU A 227 28.51 -22.57 -16.50
C LEU A 227 28.12 -24.04 -16.32
N GLY A 228 27.53 -24.42 -15.18
CA GLY A 228 27.05 -25.76 -14.92
C GLY A 228 25.95 -26.20 -15.89
N MET A 229 25.04 -25.29 -16.26
CA MET A 229 24.00 -25.54 -17.26
C MET A 229 24.60 -25.78 -18.65
N ILE A 230 25.58 -24.97 -19.05
CA ILE A 230 26.30 -25.14 -20.32
C ILE A 230 27.06 -26.47 -20.33
N LEU A 231 27.82 -26.77 -19.28
CA LEU A 231 28.58 -28.02 -19.15
C LEU A 231 27.68 -29.25 -19.10
N SER A 232 26.46 -29.13 -18.56
CA SER A 232 25.45 -30.20 -18.55
C SER A 232 24.99 -30.59 -19.96
N ILE A 233 25.01 -29.67 -20.93
CA ILE A 233 24.67 -29.98 -22.34
C ILE A 233 25.75 -30.87 -22.98
N PHE A 234 27.02 -30.65 -22.64
CA PHE A 234 28.15 -31.43 -23.15
C PHE A 234 28.34 -32.77 -22.43
N ASN A 235 27.73 -32.96 -21.26
CA ASN A 235 27.83 -34.21 -20.52
C ASN A 235 26.96 -35.32 -21.18
N PRO A 236 27.57 -36.41 -21.69
CA PRO A 236 26.84 -37.47 -22.38
C PRO A 236 25.86 -38.24 -21.48
N LYS A 237 26.01 -38.19 -20.14
CA LYS A 237 25.12 -38.81 -19.15
C LYS A 237 24.08 -37.85 -18.56
N SER A 238 23.92 -36.64 -19.12
CA SER A 238 22.97 -35.65 -18.60
C SER A 238 21.50 -36.05 -18.85
N ARG A 239 20.65 -35.80 -17.85
CA ARG A 239 19.18 -35.95 -17.95
C ARG A 239 18.60 -35.12 -19.11
N PHE A 240 19.22 -34.00 -19.46
CA PHE A 240 18.79 -33.18 -20.58
C PHE A 240 18.87 -33.93 -21.92
N LYS A 241 19.93 -34.71 -22.14
CA LYS A 241 20.11 -35.56 -23.33
C LYS A 241 19.13 -36.75 -23.33
N HIS A 242 18.78 -37.27 -22.15
CA HIS A 242 17.73 -38.29 -21.98
C HIS A 242 16.34 -37.73 -22.35
N LEU A 243 15.99 -36.54 -21.84
CA LEU A 243 14.70 -35.88 -22.11
C LEU A 243 14.54 -35.45 -23.58
N LEU A 244 15.62 -35.01 -24.24
CA LEU A 244 15.62 -34.76 -25.69
C LEU A 244 15.35 -36.03 -26.50
N LYS A 245 15.84 -37.19 -26.03
CA LYS A 245 15.62 -38.49 -26.67
C LYS A 245 14.22 -39.06 -26.39
N GLU A 246 13.61 -38.71 -25.26
CA GLU A 246 12.24 -39.10 -24.92
C GLU A 246 11.18 -38.21 -25.58
N SER A 247 11.46 -36.92 -25.82
CA SER A 247 10.47 -36.00 -26.43
C SER A 247 10.11 -36.36 -27.87
N SER A 248 10.93 -37.14 -28.59
CA SER A 248 10.58 -37.68 -29.91
C SER A 248 9.44 -38.72 -29.83
N ASN A 249 9.30 -39.43 -28.71
CA ASN A 249 8.32 -40.50 -28.52
C ASN A 249 6.96 -40.01 -27.98
N VAL A 250 6.85 -38.75 -27.54
CA VAL A 250 5.63 -38.16 -26.95
C VAL A 250 4.55 -37.81 -27.99
N HIS A 251 4.87 -37.89 -29.29
CA HIS A 251 3.89 -37.65 -30.37
C HIS A 251 2.73 -38.66 -30.41
N LYS A 252 2.92 -39.89 -29.88
CA LYS A 252 1.86 -40.92 -29.86
C LYS A 252 0.90 -40.77 -28.69
N ALA A 253 1.38 -40.35 -27.51
CA ALA A 253 0.55 -40.21 -26.31
C ALA A 253 -0.43 -39.01 -26.37
N LYS A 254 -0.07 -37.94 -27.09
CA LYS A 254 -0.94 -36.77 -27.27
C LYS A 254 -2.22 -37.07 -28.07
N LYS A 255 -2.20 -38.01 -29.02
CA LYS A 255 -3.37 -38.33 -29.86
C LYS A 255 -4.49 -39.06 -29.10
N ALA A 256 -4.13 -39.91 -28.13
CA ALA A 256 -5.11 -40.65 -27.33
C ALA A 256 -5.83 -39.77 -26.28
N LEU A 257 -5.13 -38.78 -25.73
CA LEU A 257 -5.69 -37.86 -24.71
C LEU A 257 -6.62 -36.80 -25.33
N ILE A 258 -6.37 -36.40 -26.59
CA ILE A 258 -7.24 -35.46 -27.30
C ILE A 258 -8.59 -36.11 -27.65
N LEU A 259 -8.60 -37.42 -27.94
CA LEU A 259 -9.81 -38.15 -28.31
C LEU A 259 -10.77 -38.37 -27.11
N SER A 260 -10.24 -38.52 -25.90
CA SER A 260 -11.05 -38.68 -24.68
C SER A 260 -11.66 -37.36 -24.18
N ILE A 261 -11.02 -36.23 -24.46
CA ILE A 261 -11.54 -34.90 -24.10
C ILE A 261 -12.71 -34.50 -25.02
N VAL A 262 -12.68 -34.89 -26.30
CA VAL A 262 -13.76 -34.60 -27.26
C VAL A 262 -15.08 -35.30 -26.89
N PHE A 263 -15.02 -36.46 -26.23
CA PHE A 263 -16.22 -37.20 -25.82
C PHE A 263 -16.91 -36.62 -24.58
N ILE A 264 -16.18 -35.90 -23.72
CA ILE A 264 -16.71 -35.33 -22.47
C ILE A 264 -17.41 -33.98 -22.73
N VAL A 265 -17.03 -33.26 -23.80
CA VAL A 265 -17.58 -31.93 -24.12
C VAL A 265 -18.98 -32.00 -24.74
N PHE A 266 -19.40 -33.14 -25.32
CA PHE A 266 -20.69 -33.28 -26.00
C PHE A 266 -21.89 -33.60 -25.07
N ALA A 267 -21.67 -33.82 -23.77
CA ALA A 267 -22.69 -34.36 -22.85
C ALA A 267 -23.28 -33.36 -21.82
N LEU A 268 -23.02 -32.05 -21.94
CA LEU A 268 -23.55 -31.05 -21.00
C LEU A 268 -24.68 -30.21 -21.64
N PRO A 269 -25.88 -30.13 -21.02
CA PRO A 269 -26.93 -29.24 -21.47
C PRO A 269 -26.58 -27.77 -21.15
N GLY A 270 -26.81 -26.90 -22.13
CA GLY A 270 -26.32 -25.52 -22.15
C GLY A 270 -26.93 -24.61 -21.08
N VAL A 271 -26.06 -24.03 -20.26
CA VAL A 271 -26.31 -22.75 -19.59
C VAL A 271 -26.27 -21.68 -20.69
N LYS A 272 -27.35 -20.91 -20.85
CA LYS A 272 -27.36 -19.73 -21.74
C LYS A 272 -26.43 -18.66 -21.18
N SER A 273 -25.14 -18.77 -21.50
CA SER A 273 -24.22 -17.65 -21.50
C SER A 273 -24.50 -16.83 -22.76
N GLN A 274 -24.56 -15.51 -22.66
CA GLN A 274 -24.53 -14.65 -23.85
C GLN A 274 -23.32 -15.06 -24.68
N SER A 275 -23.57 -15.56 -25.89
CA SER A 275 -22.53 -16.10 -26.76
C SER A 275 -21.55 -14.98 -27.09
N ILE A 276 -20.28 -15.16 -26.71
CA ILE A 276 -19.19 -14.26 -27.11
C ILE A 276 -19.20 -14.22 -28.65
N PRO A 277 -19.28 -13.04 -29.28
CA PRO A 277 -19.26 -12.95 -30.74
C PRO A 277 -17.92 -13.48 -31.24
N ILE A 278 -18.01 -14.55 -32.04
CA ILE A 278 -16.86 -15.26 -32.58
C ILE A 278 -16.37 -14.49 -33.80
N VAL A 279 -15.22 -13.84 -33.66
CA VAL A 279 -14.48 -13.28 -34.80
C VAL A 279 -13.87 -14.43 -35.60
N ASP A 280 -13.95 -14.38 -36.92
CA ASP A 280 -13.30 -15.35 -37.79
C ASP A 280 -11.77 -15.39 -37.55
N LYS A 281 -11.19 -16.59 -37.53
CA LYS A 281 -9.76 -16.75 -37.18
C LYS A 281 -8.83 -16.07 -38.17
N LYS A 282 -9.15 -16.10 -39.47
CA LYS A 282 -8.30 -15.47 -40.49
C LYS A 282 -8.29 -13.96 -40.32
N HIS A 283 -9.45 -13.37 -40.02
CA HIS A 283 -9.55 -11.94 -39.75
C HIS A 283 -8.77 -11.54 -38.49
N ALA A 284 -8.84 -12.35 -37.43
CA ALA A 284 -8.07 -12.10 -36.21
C ALA A 284 -6.55 -12.24 -36.44
N GLU A 285 -6.10 -13.18 -37.28
CA GLU A 285 -4.70 -13.32 -37.66
C GLU A 285 -4.20 -12.10 -38.44
N SER A 286 -4.95 -11.63 -39.46
CA SER A 286 -4.63 -10.39 -40.17
C SER A 286 -4.59 -9.16 -39.26
N PHE A 287 -5.50 -9.08 -38.27
CA PHE A 287 -5.47 -8.03 -37.25
C PHE A 287 -4.23 -8.14 -36.37
N GLY A 288 -3.83 -9.35 -35.99
CA GLY A 288 -2.64 -9.61 -35.17
C GLY A 288 -1.31 -9.20 -35.82
N GLU A 289 -1.25 -9.15 -37.16
CA GLU A 289 -0.08 -8.71 -37.92
C GLU A 289 0.15 -7.19 -37.90
N LEU A 290 -0.89 -6.41 -37.61
CA LEU A 290 -0.77 -4.96 -37.55
C LEU A 290 0.21 -4.52 -36.47
N LEU A 291 0.92 -3.43 -36.73
CA LEU A 291 1.88 -2.86 -35.79
C LEU A 291 1.20 -1.82 -34.91
N ILE A 292 1.49 -1.88 -33.61
CA ILE A 292 1.05 -0.91 -32.62
C ILE A 292 2.24 -0.38 -31.83
N GLN A 293 2.19 0.89 -31.46
CA GLN A 293 3.11 1.48 -30.50
C GLN A 293 2.58 1.26 -29.08
N ASP A 294 3.39 0.63 -28.23
CA ASP A 294 3.11 0.44 -26.80
C ASP A 294 3.27 1.77 -26.04
N ASN A 295 2.77 1.83 -24.81
CA ASN A 295 2.89 2.97 -23.90
C ASN A 295 4.36 3.38 -23.63
N GLY A 296 5.30 2.44 -23.78
CA GLY A 296 6.74 2.70 -23.71
C GLY A 296 7.39 3.18 -25.01
N GLY A 297 6.60 3.55 -26.02
CA GLY A 297 7.07 4.03 -27.33
C GLY A 297 7.59 2.93 -28.27
N ARG A 298 7.53 1.65 -27.87
CA ARG A 298 8.05 0.51 -28.64
C ARG A 298 7.01 0.01 -29.64
N ILE A 299 7.42 -0.20 -30.88
CA ILE A 299 6.58 -0.81 -31.91
C ILE A 299 6.59 -2.34 -31.74
N LYS A 300 5.41 -2.96 -31.70
CA LYS A 300 5.24 -4.42 -31.68
C LYS A 300 4.00 -4.84 -32.47
N PRO A 301 3.91 -6.10 -32.95
CA PRO A 301 2.69 -6.62 -33.54
C PRO A 301 1.55 -6.70 -32.51
N ILE A 302 0.32 -6.50 -32.96
CA ILE A 302 -0.89 -6.64 -32.13
C ILE A 302 -0.99 -8.03 -31.53
N ASN A 303 -0.55 -9.07 -32.23
CA ASN A 303 -0.55 -10.44 -31.68
C ASN A 303 0.26 -10.56 -30.37
N SER A 304 1.40 -9.89 -30.31
CA SER A 304 2.20 -9.85 -29.09
C SER A 304 1.50 -9.04 -27.99
N TYR A 305 0.89 -7.91 -28.36
CA TYR A 305 0.13 -7.07 -27.43
C TYR A 305 -1.10 -7.79 -26.86
N SER A 306 -1.95 -8.36 -27.72
CA SER A 306 -3.17 -9.08 -27.34
C SER A 306 -2.87 -10.24 -26.38
N SER A 307 -1.78 -10.97 -26.63
CA SER A 307 -1.32 -12.07 -25.79
C SER A 307 -0.83 -11.59 -24.42
N GLU A 308 -0.11 -10.47 -24.37
CA GLU A 308 0.31 -9.83 -23.13
C GLU A 308 -0.89 -9.36 -22.28
N ILE A 309 -1.84 -8.66 -22.91
CA ILE A 309 -3.06 -8.16 -22.27
C ILE A 309 -3.90 -9.31 -21.71
N LEU A 310 -4.19 -10.33 -22.52
CA LEU A 310 -5.00 -11.46 -22.07
C LEU A 310 -4.35 -12.20 -20.90
N ARG A 311 -3.03 -12.36 -20.92
CA ARG A 311 -2.26 -12.94 -19.81
C ARG A 311 -2.26 -12.04 -18.58
N LYS A 312 -2.21 -10.72 -18.73
CA LYS A 312 -2.22 -9.76 -17.62
C LYS A 312 -3.55 -9.77 -16.89
N ILE A 313 -4.67 -9.74 -17.64
CA ILE A 313 -6.03 -9.64 -17.11
C ILE A 313 -6.55 -11.00 -16.62
N SER A 314 -6.47 -12.04 -17.45
CA SER A 314 -7.11 -13.34 -17.19
C SER A 314 -6.19 -14.43 -16.66
N ARG A 315 -4.86 -14.21 -16.76
CA ARG A 315 -3.79 -15.19 -16.52
C ARG A 315 -3.86 -16.44 -17.43
N LYS A 316 -4.55 -16.34 -18.57
CA LYS A 316 -4.60 -17.38 -19.60
C LYS A 316 -4.00 -16.88 -20.91
N THR A 317 -3.61 -17.81 -21.78
CA THR A 317 -3.19 -17.54 -23.17
C THR A 317 -4.37 -17.58 -24.15
N THR A 318 -5.47 -18.23 -23.77
CA THR A 318 -6.72 -18.33 -24.52
C THR A 318 -7.91 -18.17 -23.57
N PHE A 319 -9.04 -17.69 -24.07
CA PHE A 319 -10.27 -17.51 -23.28
C PHE A 319 -11.44 -18.12 -24.02
N GLU A 320 -12.18 -19.05 -23.38
CA GLU A 320 -13.32 -19.73 -24.00
C GLU A 320 -13.03 -20.28 -25.42
N ASN A 321 -11.82 -20.85 -25.63
CA ASN A 321 -11.30 -21.36 -26.91
C ASN A 321 -11.01 -20.31 -28.00
N LEU A 322 -11.10 -19.02 -27.67
CA LEU A 322 -10.68 -17.93 -28.54
C LEU A 322 -9.19 -17.62 -28.34
N THR A 323 -8.53 -17.26 -29.45
CA THR A 323 -7.17 -16.72 -29.45
C THR A 323 -7.14 -15.33 -28.84
N SER A 324 -5.97 -14.86 -28.39
CA SER A 324 -5.84 -13.51 -27.83
C SER A 324 -6.26 -12.41 -28.81
N ASP A 325 -6.01 -12.60 -30.11
CA ASP A 325 -6.41 -11.67 -31.17
C ASP A 325 -7.92 -11.62 -31.34
N GLN A 326 -8.58 -12.78 -31.38
CA GLN A 326 -10.04 -12.85 -31.44
C GLN A 326 -10.69 -12.20 -30.21
N VAL A 327 -10.10 -12.41 -29.03
CA VAL A 327 -10.59 -11.82 -27.78
C VAL A 327 -10.46 -10.31 -27.82
N LEU A 328 -9.28 -9.79 -28.15
CA LEU A 328 -9.03 -8.34 -28.21
C LEU A 328 -9.90 -7.66 -29.27
N LEU A 329 -9.98 -8.23 -30.48
CA LEU A 329 -10.81 -7.68 -31.54
C LEU A 329 -12.31 -7.73 -31.19
N SER A 330 -12.76 -8.80 -30.54
CA SER A 330 -14.14 -8.92 -30.04
C SER A 330 -14.43 -7.90 -28.92
N MET A 331 -13.45 -7.57 -28.07
CA MET A 331 -13.57 -6.53 -27.04
C MET A 331 -13.77 -5.15 -27.64
N ILE A 332 -13.02 -4.83 -28.70
CA ILE A 332 -13.12 -3.56 -29.40
C ILE A 332 -14.49 -3.42 -30.09
N ILE A 333 -14.98 -4.48 -30.71
CA ILE A 333 -16.25 -4.46 -31.45
C ILE A 333 -17.47 -4.49 -30.50
N ASN A 334 -17.40 -5.24 -29.40
CA ASN A 334 -18.55 -5.48 -28.51
C ASN A 334 -18.21 -5.23 -27.03
N PRO A 335 -17.84 -4.00 -26.64
CA PRO A 335 -17.37 -3.70 -25.29
C PRO A 335 -18.40 -4.03 -24.20
N GLU A 336 -19.69 -3.78 -24.46
CA GLU A 336 -20.77 -4.06 -23.49
C GLU A 336 -20.83 -5.54 -23.07
N ILE A 337 -20.69 -6.47 -24.02
CA ILE A 337 -20.73 -7.90 -23.74
C ILE A 337 -19.54 -8.28 -22.84
N TRP A 338 -18.36 -7.74 -23.15
CA TRP A 338 -17.12 -8.05 -22.45
C TRP A 338 -17.06 -7.49 -21.03
N GLN A 339 -17.79 -6.40 -20.72
CA GLN A 339 -17.92 -5.90 -19.35
C GLN A 339 -18.59 -6.92 -18.40
N HIS A 340 -19.44 -7.80 -18.94
CA HIS A 340 -20.16 -8.83 -18.19
C HIS A 340 -19.48 -10.20 -18.18
N GLN A 341 -18.43 -10.41 -18.97
CA GLN A 341 -17.71 -11.69 -19.00
C GLN A 341 -16.75 -11.83 -17.80
N PRO A 342 -16.67 -13.02 -17.16
CA PRO A 342 -15.79 -13.25 -16.00
C PRO A 342 -14.32 -13.40 -16.42
N LEU A 343 -13.71 -12.29 -16.82
CA LEU A 343 -12.37 -12.24 -17.40
C LEU A 343 -11.29 -11.89 -16.36
N ILE A 344 -11.56 -10.93 -15.48
CA ILE A 344 -10.54 -10.33 -14.61
C ILE A 344 -10.23 -11.29 -13.46
N LYS A 345 -8.98 -11.71 -13.36
CA LYS A 345 -8.52 -12.59 -12.28
C LYS A 345 -8.53 -11.84 -10.94
N VAL A 346 -9.22 -12.40 -9.95
CA VAL A 346 -9.15 -11.98 -8.54
C VAL A 346 -8.54 -13.12 -7.73
N SER A 347 -7.48 -12.86 -6.97
CA SER A 347 -6.73 -13.91 -6.26
C SER A 347 -6.95 -13.93 -4.75
N HIS A 348 -7.52 -12.87 -4.17
CA HIS A 348 -7.67 -12.72 -2.72
C HIS A 348 -9.15 -12.73 -2.32
N GLU A 349 -9.51 -13.54 -1.31
CA GLU A 349 -10.88 -13.67 -0.83
C GLU A 349 -11.42 -12.36 -0.24
N GLY A 350 -10.56 -11.55 0.38
CA GLY A 350 -10.96 -10.21 0.85
C GLY A 350 -11.53 -9.31 -0.26
N ILE A 351 -11.06 -9.43 -1.51
CA ILE A 351 -11.61 -8.66 -2.63
C ILE A 351 -12.98 -9.23 -3.02
N ASN A 352 -13.13 -10.55 -3.01
CA ASN A 352 -14.40 -11.23 -3.24
C ASN A 352 -15.45 -10.83 -2.19
N ASN A 353 -15.05 -10.66 -0.93
CA ASN A 353 -15.91 -10.21 0.16
C ASN A 353 -16.35 -8.75 -0.04
N VAL A 354 -15.43 -7.86 -0.45
CA VAL A 354 -15.74 -6.45 -0.75
C VAL A 354 -16.71 -6.33 -1.93
N LEU A 355 -16.56 -7.18 -2.95
CA LEU A 355 -17.42 -7.19 -4.14
C LEU A 355 -18.73 -7.97 -3.94
N GLY A 356 -18.84 -8.77 -2.87
CA GLY A 356 -19.97 -9.68 -2.65
C GLY A 356 -20.08 -10.82 -3.67
N ILE A 357 -18.97 -11.22 -4.32
CA ILE A 357 -18.95 -12.24 -5.38
C ILE A 357 -17.92 -13.30 -5.06
N GLN A 358 -18.31 -14.57 -5.15
CA GLN A 358 -17.38 -15.70 -5.01
C GLN A 358 -16.93 -16.18 -6.39
N GLY A 359 -15.65 -15.96 -6.71
CA GLY A 359 -15.09 -16.41 -7.98
C GLY A 359 -13.59 -16.20 -8.09
N LYS A 360 -12.92 -17.02 -8.91
CA LYS A 360 -11.51 -16.79 -9.28
C LYS A 360 -11.35 -15.73 -10.37
N ARG A 361 -12.42 -15.48 -11.14
CA ARG A 361 -12.51 -14.41 -12.14
C ARG A 361 -13.86 -13.73 -12.01
N VAL A 362 -13.87 -12.43 -12.16
CA VAL A 362 -15.03 -11.58 -11.90
C VAL A 362 -15.25 -10.67 -13.12
N PRO A 363 -16.50 -10.37 -13.51
CA PRO A 363 -16.80 -9.40 -14.56
C PRO A 363 -16.30 -8.00 -14.23
N PHE A 364 -15.98 -7.19 -15.24
CA PHE A 364 -15.58 -5.79 -15.05
C PHE A 364 -16.70 -4.98 -14.37
N ALA A 365 -17.95 -5.18 -14.80
CA ALA A 365 -19.12 -4.50 -14.25
C ALA A 365 -19.32 -4.73 -12.75
N ALA A 366 -18.82 -5.84 -12.20
CA ALA A 366 -18.96 -6.14 -10.79
C ALA A 366 -18.10 -5.27 -9.86
N PHE A 367 -17.11 -4.56 -10.40
CA PHE A 367 -16.27 -3.64 -9.63
C PHE A 367 -16.91 -2.26 -9.43
N PHE A 368 -18.07 -2.03 -10.04
CA PHE A 368 -18.81 -0.78 -9.95
C PHE A 368 -20.13 -1.01 -9.21
N SER A 369 -20.47 -0.06 -8.34
CA SER A 369 -21.75 -0.07 -7.63
C SER A 369 -22.91 0.04 -8.62
N LYS A 370 -23.90 -0.86 -8.52
CA LYS A 370 -25.09 -0.84 -9.39
C LYS A 370 -25.95 0.42 -9.21
N THR A 371 -25.84 1.08 -8.07
CA THR A 371 -26.66 2.25 -7.70
C THR A 371 -25.94 3.56 -7.99
N THR A 372 -24.67 3.67 -7.57
CA THR A 372 -23.91 4.93 -7.66
C THR A 372 -22.92 4.96 -8.83
N GLN A 373 -22.71 3.84 -9.53
CA GLN A 373 -21.65 3.65 -10.53
C GLN A 373 -20.23 3.94 -10.00
N GLU A 374 -20.05 4.05 -8.69
CA GLU A 374 -18.74 4.29 -8.09
C GLU A 374 -17.87 3.04 -8.14
N TYR A 375 -16.56 3.26 -8.34
CA TYR A 375 -15.56 2.20 -8.32
C TYR A 375 -15.29 1.72 -6.88
N ILE A 376 -15.71 0.49 -6.57
CA ILE A 376 -15.73 -0.05 -5.21
C ILE A 376 -14.32 -0.16 -4.61
N LEU A 377 -13.32 -0.50 -5.42
CA LEU A 377 -11.94 -0.68 -4.93
C LEU A 377 -11.13 0.62 -4.87
N PHE A 378 -11.67 1.76 -5.32
CA PHE A 378 -10.97 3.04 -5.34
C PHE A 378 -10.35 3.46 -3.99
N PRO A 379 -11.09 3.49 -2.86
CA PRO A 379 -10.50 3.92 -1.58
C PRO A 379 -9.42 2.95 -1.09
N TYR A 380 -9.59 1.65 -1.34
CA TYR A 380 -8.62 0.63 -0.98
C TYR A 380 -7.35 0.73 -1.82
N ALA A 381 -7.48 1.01 -3.13
CA ALA A 381 -6.37 1.17 -4.04
C ALA A 381 -5.53 2.41 -3.70
N ASN A 382 -6.18 3.56 -3.41
CA ASN A 382 -5.47 4.79 -3.00
C ASN A 382 -4.68 4.57 -1.70
N THR A 383 -5.36 4.06 -0.67
CA THR A 383 -4.72 3.77 0.63
C THR A 383 -3.56 2.77 0.48
N ALA A 384 -3.71 1.76 -0.38
CA ALA A 384 -2.65 0.78 -0.64
C ALA A 384 -1.46 1.38 -1.41
N ASN A 385 -1.71 2.27 -2.38
CA ASN A 385 -0.69 2.92 -3.17
C ASN A 385 0.16 3.90 -2.34
N GLU A 386 -0.45 4.61 -1.39
CA GLU A 386 0.24 5.51 -0.45
C GLU A 386 1.17 4.75 0.52
N LYS A 387 0.88 3.48 0.82
CA LYS A 387 1.75 2.67 1.67
C LYS A 387 3.05 2.30 0.94
N LYS A 388 4.16 2.35 1.67
CA LYS A 388 5.46 1.79 1.24
C LYS A 388 5.33 0.30 0.94
N PRO A 389 5.99 -0.25 -0.10
CA PRO A 389 5.88 -1.68 -0.46
C PRO A 389 6.13 -2.64 0.71
N ALA A 390 7.07 -2.32 1.61
CA ALA A 390 7.37 -3.14 2.78
C ALA A 390 6.25 -3.16 3.86
N ASN A 391 5.36 -2.17 3.85
CA ASN A 391 4.26 -2.05 4.79
C ASN A 391 2.91 -2.46 4.18
N ARG A 392 2.88 -2.89 2.92
CA ARG A 392 1.66 -3.34 2.24
C ARG A 392 1.28 -4.73 2.75
N SER A 393 0.03 -4.89 3.15
CA SER A 393 -0.53 -6.20 3.45
C SER A 393 -0.68 -7.04 2.18
N LYS A 394 -0.93 -8.34 2.36
CA LYS A 394 -1.26 -9.22 1.22
C LYS A 394 -2.54 -8.77 0.51
N PHE A 395 -3.50 -8.23 1.25
CA PHE A 395 -4.71 -7.62 0.69
C PHE A 395 -4.37 -6.37 -0.13
N ASP A 396 -3.60 -5.42 0.43
CA ASP A 396 -3.18 -4.19 -0.27
C ASP A 396 -2.51 -4.51 -1.61
N THR A 397 -1.62 -5.51 -1.61
CA THR A 397 -0.90 -5.92 -2.83
C THR A 397 -1.83 -6.50 -3.89
N GLU A 398 -2.81 -7.30 -3.49
CA GLU A 398 -3.78 -7.88 -4.43
C GLU A 398 -4.82 -6.87 -4.91
N VAL A 399 -5.17 -5.88 -4.10
CA VAL A 399 -6.02 -4.75 -4.52
C VAL A 399 -5.31 -3.96 -5.61
N ILE A 400 -4.05 -3.56 -5.41
CA ILE A 400 -3.25 -2.84 -6.43
C ILE A 400 -3.15 -3.66 -7.72
N ARG A 401 -2.86 -4.97 -7.62
CA ARG A 401 -2.78 -5.84 -8.81
C ARG A 401 -4.11 -6.00 -9.53
N THR A 402 -5.23 -5.92 -8.83
CA THR A 402 -6.57 -6.05 -9.42
C THR A 402 -6.99 -4.73 -10.07
N ASP A 403 -6.72 -3.61 -9.40
CA ASP A 403 -6.87 -2.26 -9.93
C ASP A 403 -6.04 -2.06 -11.21
N GLU A 404 -4.78 -2.49 -11.23
CA GLU A 404 -3.94 -2.45 -12.45
C GLU A 404 -4.58 -3.23 -13.61
N ARG A 405 -5.16 -4.42 -13.35
CA ARG A 405 -5.86 -5.21 -14.39
C ARG A 405 -7.11 -4.50 -14.91
N LEU A 406 -7.83 -3.81 -14.02
CA LEU A 406 -9.03 -3.04 -14.37
C LEU A 406 -8.69 -1.83 -15.22
N ASN A 407 -7.65 -1.08 -14.84
CA ASN A 407 -7.19 0.07 -15.60
C ASN A 407 -6.65 -0.33 -16.98
N VAL A 408 -5.94 -1.47 -17.08
CA VAL A 408 -5.54 -2.03 -18.37
C VAL A 408 -6.76 -2.43 -19.22
N PHE A 409 -7.73 -3.15 -18.62
CA PHE A 409 -8.97 -3.51 -19.33
C PHE A 409 -9.75 -2.27 -19.80
N LEU A 410 -9.85 -1.23 -18.96
CA LEU A 410 -10.50 0.04 -19.28
C LEU A 410 -9.79 0.74 -20.45
N TYR A 411 -8.47 0.81 -20.40
CA TYR A 411 -7.65 1.42 -21.46
C TYR A 411 -7.88 0.74 -22.81
N ASP A 412 -7.94 -0.59 -22.83
CA ASP A 412 -8.18 -1.37 -24.05
C ASP A 412 -9.63 -1.28 -24.54
N LEU A 413 -10.61 -1.25 -23.62
CA LEU A 413 -12.04 -1.21 -23.94
C LEU A 413 -12.48 0.13 -24.54
N TYR A 414 -11.95 1.25 -24.03
CA TYR A 414 -12.31 2.60 -24.49
C TYR A 414 -11.44 3.10 -25.66
N GLY A 415 -10.69 2.20 -26.31
CA GLY A 415 -10.24 2.42 -27.68
C GLY A 415 -9.07 3.39 -27.87
N ARG A 416 -8.23 3.66 -26.87
CA ARG A 416 -6.97 4.40 -27.12
C ARG A 416 -5.96 3.63 -27.97
N ILE A 417 -6.20 2.34 -28.18
CA ILE A 417 -5.49 1.55 -29.21
C ILE A 417 -5.75 2.18 -30.60
N ALA A 418 -6.95 2.72 -30.87
CA ALA A 418 -7.30 3.36 -32.15
C ALA A 418 -6.49 4.65 -32.41
N GLU A 419 -6.18 5.42 -31.37
CA GLU A 419 -5.35 6.64 -31.46
C GLU A 419 -3.90 6.33 -31.84
N ASN A 420 -3.41 5.12 -31.55
CA ASN A 420 -2.05 4.68 -31.89
C ASN A 420 -1.92 4.17 -33.35
N PHE A 421 -3.02 4.11 -34.11
CA PHE A 421 -2.98 3.84 -35.56
C PHE A 421 -2.90 5.11 -36.41
N SER A 422 -3.04 6.30 -35.81
CA SER A 422 -2.83 7.58 -36.50
C SER A 422 -1.41 8.09 -36.25
N ALA A 423 -0.45 7.52 -36.96
CA ALA A 423 0.85 8.14 -37.23
C ALA A 423 1.34 7.71 -38.63
#